data_AF-A0A0M1IT67-F1
#
_entry.id   AF-A0A0M1IT67-F1
#
_cell.length_a   1.000
_cell.length_b   1.000
_cell.length_c   1.000
_cell.angle_alpha   90.00
_cell.angle_beta   90.00
_cell.angle_gamma   90.00
#
_symmetry.space_group_name_H-M   'P 1'
#
loop_
_entity.id
_entity.type
_entity.pdbx_description
1 polymer ?
#
loop_
_entity_poly.entity_id
_entity_poly.type
_entity_poly.pdbx_seq_one_letter_code
_entity_poly.pdbx_strand_id
1 'polypeptide(L)'
;MGIKDLVKDAYDNAKNHGFWEDWERIKQLENMAINISKDGEKQVKIDKCNAIGNRLMLITDEVSEAHEALRKRDYENFKEELADIVIRVADLAGGLDIDLEKEIKNKMDKNKNRPYKHGKAF
;
A
#
# COMPACT_ATOMS: atom_id res chain seq x y z
N MET A 1 -9.87 8.79 -14.63
CA MET A 1 -9.98 8.06 -13.35
C MET A 1 -9.50 8.97 -12.24
N GLY A 2 -10.30 9.20 -11.19
CA GLY A 2 -9.85 9.90 -9.99
C GLY A 2 -9.07 8.98 -9.04
N ILE A 3 -8.47 9.52 -7.98
CA ILE A 3 -7.73 8.70 -6.98
C ILE A 3 -8.67 7.71 -6.28
N LYS A 4 -9.92 8.14 -6.00
CA LYS A 4 -10.92 7.26 -5.39
C LYS A 4 -11.30 6.09 -6.27
N ASP A 5 -11.49 6.34 -7.58
CA ASP A 5 -11.77 5.29 -8.56
C ASP A 5 -10.58 4.34 -8.67
N LEU A 6 -9.35 4.86 -8.74
CA LEU A 6 -8.13 4.07 -8.78
C LEU A 6 -8.01 3.14 -7.57
N VAL A 7 -8.20 3.66 -6.35
CA VAL A 7 -8.15 2.87 -5.11
C VAL A 7 -9.18 1.75 -5.15
N LYS A 8 -10.42 2.09 -5.55
CA LYS A 8 -11.50 1.11 -5.64
C LYS A 8 -11.17 0.02 -6.66
N ASP A 9 -10.80 0.39 -7.88
CA ASP A 9 -10.58 -0.55 -8.98
C ASP A 9 -9.35 -1.44 -8.72
N ALA A 10 -8.26 -0.87 -8.19
CA ALA A 10 -7.06 -1.63 -7.82
C ALA A 10 -7.35 -2.65 -6.73
N TYR A 11 -8.02 -2.23 -5.65
CA TYR A 11 -8.39 -3.12 -4.54
C TYR A 11 -9.39 -4.19 -4.97
N ASP A 12 -10.46 -3.82 -5.68
CA ASP A 12 -11.46 -4.78 -6.14
C ASP A 12 -10.82 -5.84 -7.05
N ASN A 13 -9.93 -5.43 -7.95
CA ASN A 13 -9.20 -6.35 -8.80
C ASN A 13 -8.32 -7.30 -7.98
N ALA A 14 -7.49 -6.79 -7.07
CA ALA A 14 -6.62 -7.62 -6.24
C ALA A 14 -7.43 -8.59 -5.35
N LYS A 15 -8.51 -8.10 -4.75
CA LYS A 15 -9.43 -8.91 -3.94
C LYS A 15 -10.07 -10.05 -4.73
N ASN A 16 -10.55 -9.77 -5.95
CA ASN A 16 -11.15 -10.78 -6.82
C ASN A 16 -10.16 -11.87 -7.25
N HIS A 17 -8.86 -11.58 -7.20
CA HIS A 17 -7.78 -12.53 -7.47
C HIS A 17 -7.22 -13.20 -6.19
N GLY A 18 -7.87 -13.03 -5.04
CA GLY A 18 -7.52 -13.72 -3.80
C GLY A 18 -6.38 -13.09 -2.99
N PHE A 19 -5.83 -11.94 -3.41
CA PHE A 19 -4.71 -11.28 -2.73
C PHE A 19 -5.05 -10.71 -1.34
N TRP A 20 -6.30 -10.83 -0.89
CA TRP A 20 -6.78 -10.35 0.42
C TRP A 20 -7.42 -11.44 1.29
N GLU A 21 -7.37 -12.72 0.89
CA GLU A 21 -7.95 -13.83 1.66
C GLU A 21 -7.31 -14.01 3.05
N ASP A 22 -5.99 -13.80 3.14
CA ASP A 22 -5.23 -13.81 4.41
C ASP A 22 -5.78 -12.75 5.37
N TRP A 23 -6.00 -11.54 4.87
CA TRP A 23 -6.50 -10.41 5.65
C TRP A 23 -7.94 -10.64 6.14
N GLU A 24 -8.81 -11.19 5.29
CA GLU A 24 -10.17 -11.56 5.69
C GLU A 24 -10.16 -12.64 6.77
N ARG A 25 -9.29 -13.65 6.65
CA ARG A 25 -9.10 -14.67 7.68
C ARG A 25 -8.62 -14.06 9.00
N ILE A 26 -7.65 -13.14 8.96
CA ILE A 26 -7.15 -12.46 10.16
C ILE A 26 -8.26 -11.66 10.84
N LYS A 27 -9.09 -10.94 10.08
CA LYS A 27 -10.24 -10.20 10.62
C LYS A 27 -11.28 -11.12 11.27
N GLN A 28 -11.52 -12.31 10.70
CA GLN A 28 -12.40 -13.31 11.32
C GLN A 28 -11.83 -13.80 12.66
N LEU A 29 -10.53 -14.10 12.70
CA LEU A 29 -9.84 -14.53 13.91
C LEU A 29 -9.82 -13.44 14.99
N GLU A 30 -9.68 -12.16 14.60
CA GLU A 30 -9.73 -11.03 15.53
C GLU A 30 -11.03 -11.01 16.34
N ASN A 31 -12.17 -11.15 15.65
CA ASN A 31 -13.50 -11.17 16.29
C ASN A 31 -13.65 -12.32 17.30
N MET A 32 -12.96 -13.44 17.07
CA MET A 32 -12.96 -14.58 17.99
C MET A 32 -11.96 -14.37 19.14
N ALA A 33 -10.72 -13.98 18.82
CA ALA A 33 -9.58 -13.98 19.73
C ALA A 33 -9.67 -12.90 20.81
N ILE A 34 -10.19 -11.70 20.48
CA ILE A 34 -10.35 -10.59 21.45
C ILE A 34 -11.25 -11.00 22.61
N ASN A 35 -12.20 -11.90 22.37
CA ASN A 35 -13.13 -12.39 23.39
C ASN A 35 -12.60 -13.58 24.20
N ILE A 36 -11.40 -14.09 23.87
CA ILE A 36 -10.87 -15.33 24.44
C ILE A 36 -9.64 -15.07 25.33
N SER A 37 -8.63 -14.34 24.84
CA SER A 37 -7.41 -14.10 25.63
C SER A 37 -6.56 -12.93 25.13
N LYS A 38 -5.76 -12.36 26.05
CA LYS A 38 -4.77 -11.32 25.73
C LYS A 38 -3.69 -11.83 24.76
N ASP A 39 -3.31 -13.10 24.85
CA ASP A 39 -2.32 -13.69 23.95
C ASP A 39 -2.86 -13.87 22.53
N GLY A 40 -4.14 -14.23 22.40
CA GLY A 40 -4.84 -14.29 21.12
C GLY A 40 -4.92 -12.90 20.47
N GLU A 41 -5.30 -11.87 21.23
CA GLU A 41 -5.31 -10.47 20.77
C GLU A 41 -3.92 -10.04 20.29
N LYS A 42 -2.86 -10.39 21.04
CA LYS A 42 -1.48 -10.09 20.64
C LYS A 42 -1.10 -10.78 19.33
N GLN A 43 -1.46 -12.04 19.15
CA GLN A 43 -1.14 -12.79 17.93
C GLN A 43 -1.82 -12.18 16.70
N VAL A 44 -3.11 -11.83 16.79
CA VAL A 44 -3.82 -11.17 15.69
C VAL A 44 -3.15 -9.86 15.27
N LYS A 45 -2.66 -9.06 16.23
CA LYS A 45 -1.93 -7.83 15.91
C LYS A 45 -0.64 -8.12 15.14
N ILE A 46 0.09 -9.17 15.52
CA ILE A 46 1.30 -9.61 14.80
C ILE A 46 0.95 -10.05 13.38
N ASP A 47 -0.11 -10.84 13.22
CA ASP A 47 -0.53 -11.35 11.91
C ASP A 47 -0.95 -10.21 10.98
N LYS A 48 -1.68 -9.20 11.49
CA LYS A 48 -1.99 -7.97 10.73
C LYS A 48 -0.72 -7.24 10.28
N CYS A 49 0.24 -7.05 11.19
CA CYS A 49 1.50 -6.39 10.87
C CYS A 49 2.26 -7.15 9.77
N ASN A 50 2.30 -8.49 9.84
CA ASN A 50 2.94 -9.31 8.82
C ASN A 50 2.22 -9.21 7.47
N ALA A 51 0.88 -9.25 7.45
CA ALA A 51 0.09 -9.12 6.24
C ALA A 51 0.28 -7.75 5.55
N ILE A 52 0.34 -6.66 6.32
CA ILE A 52 0.67 -5.32 5.81
C ILE A 52 2.12 -5.28 5.34
N GLY A 53 3.05 -5.83 6.13
CA GLY A 53 4.48 -5.89 5.80
C GLY A 53 4.75 -6.56 4.46
N ASN A 54 4.09 -7.70 4.19
CA ASN A 54 4.20 -8.38 2.91
C ASN A 54 3.75 -7.51 1.73
N ARG A 55 2.63 -6.78 1.88
CA ARG A 55 2.12 -5.86 0.84
C ARG A 55 3.04 -4.65 0.62
N LEU A 56 3.67 -4.14 1.68
CA LEU A 56 4.70 -3.10 1.58
C LEU A 56 5.94 -3.60 0.82
N MET A 57 6.30 -4.87 0.98
CA MET A 57 7.40 -5.47 0.22
C MET A 57 7.06 -5.61 -1.26
N LEU A 58 5.83 -5.95 -1.63
CA LEU A 58 5.41 -5.95 -3.04
C LEU A 58 5.57 -4.56 -3.68
N ILE A 59 5.21 -3.48 -2.97
CA ILE A 59 5.45 -2.10 -3.45
C ILE A 59 6.96 -1.84 -3.64
N THR A 60 7.79 -2.37 -2.73
CA THR A 60 9.25 -2.21 -2.79
C THR A 60 9.84 -2.97 -3.99
N ASP A 61 9.27 -4.11 -4.34
CA ASP A 61 9.67 -4.88 -5.52
C ASP A 61 9.41 -4.07 -6.80
N GLU A 62 8.24 -3.44 -6.96
CA GLU A 62 7.97 -2.59 -8.14
C GLU A 62 8.96 -1.39 -8.24
N VAL A 63 9.40 -0.85 -7.08
CA VAL A 63 10.46 0.19 -7.05
C VAL A 63 11.82 -0.38 -7.51
N SER A 64 12.13 -1.61 -7.11
CA SER A 64 13.34 -2.32 -7.55
C SER A 64 13.32 -2.56 -9.06
N GLU A 65 12.17 -2.98 -9.62
CA GLU A 65 11.95 -3.21 -11.04
C GLU A 65 12.05 -1.91 -11.84
N ALA A 66 11.48 -0.81 -11.35
CA ALA A 66 11.64 0.52 -11.94
C ALA A 66 13.12 0.94 -12.00
N HIS A 67 13.88 0.73 -10.91
CA HIS A 67 15.31 1.02 -10.89
C HIS A 67 16.07 0.13 -11.88
N GLU A 68 15.72 -1.15 -11.98
CA GLU A 68 16.32 -2.09 -12.94
C GLU A 68 16.11 -1.67 -14.39
N ALA A 69 14.89 -1.25 -14.73
CA ALA A 69 14.54 -0.72 -16.04
C ALA A 69 15.38 0.51 -16.40
N LEU A 70 15.58 1.44 -15.45
CA LEU A 70 16.49 2.58 -15.62
C LEU A 70 17.94 2.13 -15.89
N ARG A 71 18.47 1.14 -15.16
CA ARG A 71 19.83 0.63 -15.39
C ARG A 71 19.98 0.05 -16.79
N LYS A 72 18.94 -0.62 -17.30
CA LYS A 72 18.90 -1.23 -18.63
C LYS A 72 18.58 -0.23 -19.74
N ARG A 73 18.27 1.04 -19.41
CA ARG A 73 17.79 2.08 -20.34
C ARG A 73 16.48 1.68 -21.04
N ASP A 74 15.68 0.86 -20.36
CA ASP A 74 14.35 0.47 -20.82
C ASP A 74 13.31 1.45 -20.25
N TYR A 75 13.08 2.55 -20.98
CA TYR A 75 12.21 3.61 -20.52
C TYR A 75 10.71 3.26 -20.63
N GLU A 76 10.35 2.30 -21.50
CA GLU A 76 8.98 1.82 -21.58
C GLU A 76 8.64 1.00 -20.34
N ASN A 77 9.49 0.02 -19.98
CA ASN A 77 9.30 -0.75 -18.75
C ASN A 77 9.33 0.15 -17.52
N PHE A 78 10.25 1.12 -17.45
CA PHE A 78 10.28 2.07 -16.32
C PHE A 78 8.96 2.80 -16.09
N LYS A 79 8.26 3.19 -17.16
CA LYS A 79 6.94 3.85 -17.05
C LYS A 79 5.86 2.88 -16.55
N GLU A 80 5.93 1.62 -16.97
CA GLU A 80 5.03 0.55 -16.51
C GLU A 80 5.22 0.31 -15.02
N GLU A 81 6.45 0.14 -14.55
CA GLU A 81 6.74 -0.08 -13.12
C GLU A 81 6.33 1.11 -12.24
N LEU A 82 6.43 2.35 -12.75
CA LEU A 82 5.91 3.52 -12.05
C LEU A 82 4.39 3.46 -11.88
N ALA A 83 3.66 2.92 -12.87
CA ALA A 83 2.24 2.70 -12.75
C ALA A 83 1.95 1.60 -11.73
N ASP A 84 2.70 0.51 -11.73
CA ASP A 84 2.53 -0.60 -10.78
C ASP A 84 2.77 -0.17 -9.33
N ILE A 85 3.79 0.66 -9.05
CA ILE A 85 3.98 1.28 -7.73
C ILE A 85 2.70 2.00 -7.27
N VAL A 86 2.11 2.82 -8.15
CA VAL A 86 0.90 3.59 -7.84
C VAL A 86 -0.30 2.66 -7.61
N ILE A 87 -0.46 1.63 -8.44
CA ILE A 87 -1.54 0.64 -8.33
C ILE A 87 -1.42 -0.16 -7.03
N ARG A 88 -0.22 -0.62 -6.66
CA ARG A 88 0.02 -1.35 -5.40
C ARG A 88 -0.24 -0.50 -4.17
N VAL A 89 0.14 0.79 -4.20
CA VAL A 89 -0.19 1.73 -3.13
C VAL A 89 -1.70 1.94 -3.02
N ALA A 90 -2.39 2.05 -4.16
CA ALA A 90 -3.84 2.23 -4.20
C ALA A 90 -4.60 0.99 -3.71
N ASP A 91 -4.19 -0.22 -4.13
CA ASP A 91 -4.70 -1.50 -3.62
C ASP A 91 -4.53 -1.60 -2.09
N LEU A 92 -3.32 -1.35 -1.58
CA LEU A 92 -3.05 -1.36 -0.14
C LEU A 92 -3.94 -0.37 0.61
N ALA A 93 -4.11 0.85 0.09
CA ALA A 93 -4.99 1.85 0.69
C ALA A 93 -6.45 1.38 0.71
N GLY A 94 -6.94 0.77 -0.38
CA GLY A 94 -8.30 0.25 -0.48
C GLY A 94 -8.57 -0.88 0.51
N GLY A 95 -7.67 -1.86 0.61
CA GLY A 95 -7.86 -2.98 1.55
C GLY A 95 -7.69 -2.63 3.03
N LEU A 96 -7.07 -1.48 3.33
CA LEU A 96 -6.97 -0.90 4.67
C LEU A 96 -8.01 0.19 4.96
N ASP A 97 -8.92 0.47 4.03
CA ASP A 97 -9.94 1.53 4.15
C ASP A 97 -9.36 2.93 4.42
N ILE A 98 -8.25 3.25 3.74
CA ILE A 98 -7.56 4.53 3.84
C ILE A 98 -8.06 5.47 2.74
N ASP A 99 -8.55 6.66 3.11
CA ASP A 99 -8.84 7.75 2.15
C ASP A 99 -7.53 8.35 1.62
N LEU A 100 -6.93 7.65 0.64
CA LEU A 100 -5.65 8.02 0.05
C LEU A 100 -5.69 9.41 -0.60
N GLU A 101 -6.82 9.79 -1.22
CA GLU A 101 -6.97 11.10 -1.83
C GLU A 101 -6.88 12.21 -0.79
N LYS A 102 -7.58 12.06 0.35
CA LYS A 102 -7.50 13.00 1.47
C LYS A 102 -6.08 13.08 2.03
N GLU A 103 -5.40 11.95 2.23
CA GLU A 103 -4.03 11.93 2.75
C GLU A 103 -3.03 12.57 1.80
N ILE A 104 -3.17 12.36 0.48
CA ILE A 104 -2.38 13.04 -0.54
C ILE A 104 -2.62 14.56 -0.48
N LYS A 105 -3.89 15.01 -0.45
CA LYS A 105 -4.24 16.45 -0.34
C LYS A 105 -3.60 17.08 0.90
N ASN A 106 -3.79 16.45 2.06
CA ASN A 106 -3.19 16.87 3.33
C ASN A 106 -1.65 16.96 3.24
N LYS A 107 -1.01 15.97 2.62
CA LYS A 107 0.44 15.93 2.48
C LYS A 107 0.95 16.99 1.50
N MET A 108 0.26 17.22 0.39
CA MET A 108 0.58 18.25 -0.59
C MET A 108 0.51 19.64 0.05
N ASP A 109 -0.54 19.94 0.82
CA ASP A 109 -0.67 21.23 1.51
C ASP A 109 0.41 21.44 2.58
N LYS A 110 0.77 20.38 3.32
CA LYS A 110 1.94 20.41 4.21
C LYS A 110 3.23 20.67 3.44
N ASN A 111 3.42 20.05 2.27
CA ASN A 111 4.64 20.17 1.47
C ASN A 111 4.81 21.55 0.81
N LYS A 112 3.71 22.19 0.38
CA LYS A 112 3.72 23.56 -0.20
C LYS A 112 4.35 24.59 0.73
N ASN A 113 4.17 24.40 2.05
CA ASN A 113 4.68 25.31 3.07
C ASN A 113 6.09 24.98 3.56
N ARG A 114 6.75 23.96 2.99
CA ARG A 114 8.10 23.58 3.43
C ARG A 114 9.16 24.45 2.76
N PRO A 115 10.29 24.71 3.45
CA PRO A 115 11.40 25.44 2.86
C PRO A 115 12.00 24.67 1.67
N TYR A 116 12.77 25.39 0.84
CA TYR A 116 13.43 24.84 -0.34
C TYR A 116 14.21 23.56 -0.01
N LYS A 117 13.95 22.49 -0.79
CA LYS A 117 14.46 21.12 -0.59
C LYS A 117 14.26 20.55 0.81
N HIS A 118 13.42 21.17 1.64
CA HIS A 118 13.26 20.84 3.05
C HIS A 118 14.60 20.88 3.81
N GLY A 119 15.52 21.74 3.39
CA GLY A 119 16.88 21.82 3.93
C GLY A 119 17.85 20.74 3.44
N LYS A 120 17.49 19.92 2.44
CA LYS A 120 18.35 18.88 1.87
C LYS A 120 19.19 19.39 0.71
N ALA A 121 20.32 18.73 0.45
CA ALA A 121 21.19 19.03 -0.69
C ALA A 121 20.60 18.55 -2.03
N PHE A 122 19.84 17.44 -1.99
CA PHE A 122 19.17 16.79 -3.09
C PHE A 122 17.85 16.20 -2.60
#